data_AF-A0A967GA43-F1
#
_entry.id   AF-A0A967GA43-F1
#
_cell.length_a   1.000
_cell.length_b   1.000
_cell.length_c   1.000
_cell.angle_alpha   90.00
_cell.angle_beta   90.00
_cell.angle_gamma   90.00
#
_symmetry.space_group_name_H-M   'P 1'
#
loop_
_entity.id
_entity.type
_entity.pdbx_description
1 polymer ?
#
loop_
_entity_poly.entity_id
_entity_poly.type
_entity_poly.pdbx_seq_one_letter_code
_entity_poly.pdbx_strand_id
1 'polypeptide(L)' 'WREMTDEATLRRIAAGYFGLITHLDTQIGEVLAAADALGLLPETRVLYTSDHGESYGNHGLFGKGHL' A
#
# COMPACT_ATOMS: atom_id res chain seq x y z
N TRP A 1 -13.08 -5.60 -18.98
CA TRP A 1 -12.06 -4.57 -19.27
C TRP A 1 -12.64 -3.18 -19.46
N ARG A 2 -13.53 -2.92 -20.44
CA ARG A 2 -14.17 -1.59 -20.61
C ARG A 2 -14.90 -1.06 -19.36
N GLU A 3 -15.49 -1.94 -18.56
CA GLU A 3 -16.16 -1.61 -17.29
C GLU A 3 -15.19 -1.32 -16.12
N MET A 4 -13.91 -1.67 -16.23
CA MET A 4 -12.91 -1.37 -15.17
C MET A 4 -12.14 -0.08 -15.43
N THR A 5 -12.31 0.50 -16.63
CA THR A 5 -11.57 1.68 -17.10
C THR A 5 -12.43 2.95 -17.10
N ASP A 6 -13.70 2.88 -16.71
CA ASP A 6 -14.49 4.10 -16.53
C ASP A 6 -13.97 4.90 -15.31
N GLU A 7 -14.11 6.21 -15.37
CA GLU A 7 -13.52 7.11 -14.38
C GLU A 7 -14.05 6.86 -12.96
N ALA A 8 -15.34 6.53 -12.82
CA ALA A 8 -15.93 6.32 -11.50
C ALA A 8 -15.37 5.05 -10.84
N THR A 9 -15.23 3.98 -11.62
CA THR A 9 -14.58 2.74 -11.16
C THR A 9 -13.11 2.97 -10.82
N LEU A 10 -12.37 3.68 -11.67
CA LEU A 10 -10.96 4.05 -11.43
C LEU A 10 -10.78 4.94 -10.19
N ARG A 11 -11.74 5.81 -9.85
CA ARG A 11 -11.67 6.59 -8.61
C ARG A 11 -11.96 5.72 -7.38
N ARG A 12 -12.89 4.77 -7.47
CA ARG A 12 -13.26 3.87 -6.37
C ARG A 12 -12.15 2.91 -6.00
N ILE A 13 -11.53 2.25 -6.98
CA ILE A 13 -10.45 1.31 -6.69
C ILE A 13 -9.23 2.09 -6.07
N ALA A 14 -9.09 3.41 -6.34
CA ALA A 14 -7.94 4.22 -5.94
C ALA A 14 -8.14 4.68 -4.50
N ALA A 15 -9.36 5.10 -4.18
CA ALA A 15 -9.80 5.33 -2.82
C ALA A 15 -9.60 4.07 -1.96
N GLY A 16 -9.92 2.88 -2.49
CA GLY A 16 -9.65 1.62 -1.82
C GLY A 16 -8.15 1.38 -1.57
N TYR A 17 -7.31 1.52 -2.60
CA TYR A 17 -5.87 1.34 -2.49
C TYR A 17 -5.21 2.32 -1.50
N PHE A 18 -5.57 3.61 -1.58
CA PHE A 18 -5.07 4.61 -0.63
C PHE A 18 -5.62 4.41 0.79
N GLY A 19 -6.84 3.90 0.93
CA GLY A 19 -7.40 3.47 2.21
C GLY A 19 -6.58 2.34 2.83
N LEU A 20 -6.18 1.34 2.02
CA LEU A 20 -5.30 0.25 2.47
C LEU A 20 -3.91 0.75 2.86
N ILE A 21 -3.33 1.70 2.13
CA ILE A 21 -2.07 2.35 2.51
C ILE A 21 -2.19 3.04 3.86
N THR A 22 -3.26 3.80 4.08
CA THR A 22 -3.52 4.50 5.35
C THR A 22 -3.66 3.51 6.51
N HIS A 23 -4.39 2.41 6.27
CA HIS A 23 -4.53 1.35 7.26
C HIS A 23 -3.18 0.70 7.59
N LEU A 24 -2.38 0.36 6.57
CA LEU A 24 -1.05 -0.23 6.75
C LEU A 24 -0.11 0.70 7.51
N ASP A 25 -0.11 2.00 7.20
CA ASP A 25 0.66 3.01 7.92
C ASP A 25 0.31 3.03 9.41
N THR A 26 -0.98 2.95 9.74
CA THR A 26 -1.43 2.83 11.14
C THR A 26 -0.87 1.57 11.81
N GLN A 27 -0.90 0.41 11.12
CA GLN A 27 -0.38 -0.84 11.68
C GLN A 27 1.15 -0.80 11.88
N ILE A 28 1.89 -0.18 10.96
CA ILE A 28 3.33 0.03 11.11
C ILE A 28 3.61 0.92 12.32
N GLY A 29 2.81 1.98 12.50
CA GLY A 29 2.87 2.87 13.66
C GLY A 29 2.73 2.12 14.99
N GLU A 30 1.77 1.20 15.10
CA GLU A 30 1.59 0.37 16.31
C GLU A 30 2.84 -0.46 16.65
N VAL A 31 3.48 -1.07 15.65
CA VAL A 31 4.70 -1.86 15.85
C VAL A 31 5.86 -0.98 16.31
N LEU A 32 6.05 0.17 15.65
CA LEU A 32 7.12 1.11 16.00
C LEU A 32 6.91 1.73 17.38
N ALA A 33 5.67 2.08 17.73
CA ALA A 33 5.31 2.61 19.04
C ALA A 33 5.56 1.59 20.15
N ALA A 34 5.22 0.31 19.92
CA ALA A 34 5.54 -0.76 20.86
C ALA A 34 7.05 -0.96 21.03
N ALA A 35 7.82 -0.94 19.93
CA ALA A 35 9.27 -1.04 19.99
C ALA A 35 9.92 0.13 20.74
N ASP A 36 9.39 1.34 20.58
CA ASP A 36 9.84 2.54 21.31
C ASP A 36 9.49 2.45 22.81
N ALA A 37 8.27 2.05 23.14
CA ALA A 37 7.83 1.87 24.53
C ALA A 37 8.66 0.82 25.30
N LEU A 38 9.22 -0.17 24.59
CA LEU A 38 10.12 -1.17 25.15
C LEU A 38 11.60 -0.74 25.15
N GLY A 39 11.93 0.44 24.61
CA GLY A 39 13.30 0.95 24.51
C GLY A 39 14.17 0.21 23.49
N LEU A 40 13.57 -0.54 22.56
CA LEU A 40 14.29 -1.36 21.57
C LEU A 40 14.66 -0.57 20.31
N LEU A 41 13.88 0.48 20.00
CA LEU A 41 14.00 1.20 18.75
C LEU A 41 15.40 1.81 18.48
N PRO A 42 16.13 2.39 19.47
CA PRO A 42 17.45 2.99 19.23
C PRO A 42 18.52 2.01 18.69
N GLU A 43 18.44 0.74 19.07
CA GLU A 43 19.39 -0.31 18.67
C GLU A 43 18.82 -1.25 17.58
N THR A 44 17.64 -0.91 17.03
CA THR A 44 16.96 -1.73 16.02
C THR A 44 17.05 -1.08 14.65
N ARG A 45 17.54 -1.82 13.65
CA ARG A 45 17.51 -1.39 12.25
C ARG A 45 16.14 -1.67 11.64
N VAL A 46 15.50 -0.65 11.08
CA VAL A 46 14.22 -0.78 10.38
C VAL A 46 14.45 -0.72 8.87
N LEU A 47 13.98 -1.74 8.14
CA LEU A 47 13.95 -1.75 6.67
C LEU A 47 12.50 -1.80 6.22
N TYR A 48 12.11 -0.83 5.40
CA TYR A 48 10.80 -0.78 4.78
C TYR A 48 10.93 -1.00 3.27
N THR A 49 10.21 -1.98 2.75
CA THR A 49 10.23 -2.35 1.32
C THR A 49 8.90 -2.98 0.93
N SER A 50 8.64 -3.07 -0.37
CA SER A 50 7.61 -3.91 -0.98
C SER A 50 8.28 -5.00 -1.83
N ASP A 51 7.56 -6.07 -2.14
CA ASP A 51 8.00 -7.12 -3.07
C ASP A 51 7.78 -6.71 -4.55
N HIS A 52 6.73 -5.93 -4.81
CA HIS A 52 6.42 -5.34 -6.11
C HIS A 52 5.56 -4.08 -6.00
N GLY A 53 5.30 -3.44 -7.15
CA GLY A 53 4.31 -2.37 -7.31
C GLY A 53 2.96 -2.88 -7.83
N GLU A 54 1.99 -1.98 -7.95
CA GLU A 54 0.63 -2.29 -8.39
C GLU A 54 0.29 -1.45 -9.63
N SER A 55 -0.22 -2.09 -10.69
CA SER A 55 -0.76 -1.38 -11.85
C SER A 55 -2.20 -1.00 -11.58
N TYR A 56 -2.50 0.28 -11.80
CA TYR A 56 -3.77 0.85 -11.39
C TYR A 56 -4.54 1.43 -12.59
N GLY A 57 -4.64 0.67 -13.67
CA GLY A 57 -5.28 1.07 -14.92
C GLY A 57 -4.35 1.82 -15.89
N ASN A 58 -3.06 2.01 -15.53
CA ASN A 58 -2.08 2.61 -16.43
C ASN A 58 -1.90 1.68 -17.65
N HIS A 59 -2.02 2.23 -18.87
CA HIS A 59 -2.07 1.45 -20.12
C HIS A 59 -3.16 0.35 -20.15
N GLY A 60 -4.22 0.48 -19.34
CA GLY A 60 -5.30 -0.52 -19.24
C GLY A 60 -4.96 -1.75 -18.38
N LEU A 61 -3.82 -1.75 -17.69
CA LEU A 61 -3.33 -2.87 -16.89
C LEU A 61 -3.71 -2.70 -15.41
N PHE A 62 -4.10 -3.81 -14.78
CA PHE A 62 -4.35 -3.91 -13.35
C PHE A 62 -3.60 -5.11 -12.78
N GLY A 63 -3.23 -5.04 -11.50
CA GLY A 63 -2.50 -6.12 -10.85
C GLY A 63 -1.00 -6.03 -11.11
N LYS A 64 -0.34 -7.16 -10.83
CA LYS A 64 1.05 -7.41 -11.16
C LYS A 64 1.15 -8.33 -12.38
N GLY A 65 1.92 -7.93 -13.38
CA GLY A 65 2.14 -8.73 -14.60
C GLY A 65 2.20 -7.87 -15.86
N HIS A 66 2.95 -8.33 -16.85
CA HIS A 66 3.17 -7.65 -18.13
C HIS A 66 3.04 -8.68 -19.27
N LEU A 67 1.84 -9.21 -19.49
CA LEU A 67 1.55 -10.09 -20.64
C LEU A 67 0.44 -9.48 -21.50
#